data_AF-A0A4R8KV43-F1
#
_entry.id   AF-A0A4R8KV43-F1
#
_cell.length_a   1.000
_cell.length_b   1.000
_cell.length_c   1.000
_cell.angle_alpha   90.00
_cell.angle_beta   90.00
_cell.angle_gamma   90.00
#
_symmetry.space_group_name_H-M   'P 1'
#
loop_
_entity.id
_entity.type
_entity.pdbx_description
1 polymer ?
#
loop_
_entity_poly.entity_id
_entity_poly.type
_entity_poly.pdbx_seq_one_letter_code
_entity_poly.pdbx_strand_id
1 'polypeptide(L)'
;MSAGFTATELSVINEDDALITTLAAPAGKGEPVYLMLQRADEYDEQDVAMGMDEPYIEYGGQEFAWYGHMHAVILHPNRLSVQMDAEAAMQMDDDGQIDVRFNLTPERYAQLQQALRTTFEGCDYYREER
;
A
#
# COMPACT_ATOMS: atom_id res chain seq x y z
N MET A 1 -15.47 -6.34 9.11
CA MET A 1 -15.98 -6.63 7.74
C MET A 1 -14.79 -6.36 6.87
N SER A 2 -13.97 -7.38 6.56
CA SER A 2 -12.62 -7.20 6.02
C SER A 2 -12.52 -6.07 4.99
N ALA A 3 -11.63 -5.11 5.23
CA ALA A 3 -11.39 -3.98 4.33
C ALA A 3 -10.87 -4.48 2.97
N GLY A 4 -11.32 -3.85 1.87
CA GLY A 4 -10.90 -4.26 0.55
C GLY A 4 -11.81 -3.79 -0.58
N PHE A 5 -11.26 -3.78 -1.80
CA PHE A 5 -11.95 -3.36 -3.01
C PHE A 5 -11.35 -4.03 -4.24
N THR A 6 -11.98 -3.81 -5.40
CA THR A 6 -11.41 -4.20 -6.69
C THR A 6 -10.85 -2.96 -7.38
N ALA A 7 -9.53 -2.90 -7.51
CA ALA A 7 -8.84 -1.87 -8.25
C ALA A 7 -8.95 -2.11 -9.75
N THR A 8 -9.25 -1.05 -10.50
CA THR A 8 -9.22 -1.04 -11.96
C THR A 8 -8.14 -0.12 -12.51
N GLU A 9 -7.56 0.70 -11.63
CA GLU A 9 -6.55 1.69 -11.98
C GLU A 9 -5.27 1.45 -11.17
N LEU A 10 -4.13 1.60 -11.85
CA LEU A 10 -2.79 1.57 -11.27
C LEU A 10 -2.06 2.85 -11.69
N SER A 11 -1.60 3.60 -10.70
CA SER A 11 -0.66 4.72 -10.85
C SER A 11 0.64 4.38 -10.14
N VAL A 12 1.77 4.64 -10.80
CA VAL A 12 3.11 4.57 -10.19
C VAL A 12 3.84 5.82 -10.65
N ILE A 13 4.16 6.70 -9.72
CA ILE A 13 4.80 7.99 -9.97
C ILE A 13 5.99 8.17 -9.03
N ASN A 14 7.00 8.90 -9.49
CA ASN A 14 8.04 9.44 -8.62
C ASN A 14 7.77 10.94 -8.52
N GLU A 15 7.47 11.42 -7.32
CA GLU A 15 7.12 12.80 -7.04
C GLU A 15 7.80 13.20 -5.73
N ASP A 16 8.41 14.39 -5.70
CA ASP A 16 9.06 14.97 -4.52
C ASP A 16 9.99 13.98 -3.78
N ASP A 17 10.89 13.34 -4.52
CA ASP A 17 11.86 12.35 -4.00
C ASP A 17 11.20 11.16 -3.28
N ALA A 18 9.98 10.80 -3.70
CA ALA A 18 9.27 9.63 -3.23
C ALA A 18 8.64 8.82 -4.37
N LEU A 19 8.71 7.50 -4.24
CA LEU A 19 7.96 6.57 -5.08
C LEU A 19 6.56 6.39 -4.49
N ILE A 20 5.53 6.74 -5.27
CA ILE A 20 4.11 6.60 -4.89
C ILE A 20 3.45 5.58 -5.82
N THR A 21 2.84 4.56 -5.22
CA THR A 21 2.08 3.51 -5.90
C THR A 21 0.63 3.54 -5.42
N THR A 22 -0.31 3.73 -6.35
CA THR A 22 -1.74 3.80 -6.03
C THR A 22 -2.53 2.77 -6.82
N LEU A 23 -3.31 1.95 -6.12
CA LEU A 23 -4.36 1.10 -6.67
C LEU A 23 -5.70 1.74 -6.34
N ALA A 24 -6.55 1.99 -7.33
CA ALA A 24 -7.83 2.67 -7.12
C ALA A 24 -9.00 1.92 -7.77
N ALA A 25 -10.14 1.94 -7.07
CA ALA A 25 -11.44 1.58 -7.64
C ALA A 25 -11.84 2.65 -8.68
N PRO A 26 -12.67 2.30 -9.68
CA PRO A 26 -13.08 3.26 -10.69
C PRO A 26 -13.85 4.42 -10.04
N ALA A 27 -13.53 5.65 -10.48
CA ALA A 27 -14.20 6.85 -9.99
C ALA A 27 -15.71 6.80 -10.28
N GLY A 28 -16.49 6.48 -9.23
CA GLY A 28 -17.96 6.46 -9.26
C GLY A 28 -18.55 7.78 -8.76
N LYS A 29 -19.84 7.76 -8.41
CA LYS A 29 -20.51 8.89 -7.72
C LYS A 29 -20.22 8.98 -6.21
N GLY A 30 -19.46 8.03 -5.67
CA GLY A 30 -19.04 8.00 -4.27
C GLY A 30 -17.60 8.47 -4.09
N GLU A 31 -17.12 8.45 -2.85
CA GLU A 31 -15.71 8.71 -2.54
C GLU A 31 -14.83 7.66 -3.20
N PRO A 32 -13.71 8.06 -3.84
CA PRO A 32 -12.80 7.12 -4.47
C PRO A 32 -12.17 6.23 -3.39
N VAL A 33 -12.32 4.91 -3.53
CA VAL A 33 -11.64 3.94 -2.67
C VAL A 33 -10.31 3.58 -3.32
N TYR A 34 -9.22 3.79 -2.60
CA TYR A 34 -7.87 3.49 -3.07
C TYR A 34 -7.01 2.93 -1.94
N LEU A 35 -5.90 2.32 -2.36
CA LEU A 35 -4.77 1.99 -1.52
C LEU A 35 -3.56 2.69 -2.12
N MET A 36 -2.91 3.53 -1.34
CA MET A 36 -1.67 4.19 -1.69
C MET A 36 -0.55 3.67 -0.82
N LEU A 37 0.59 3.41 -1.44
CA LEU A 37 1.84 3.02 -0.80
C LEU A 37 2.92 4.00 -1.25
N GLN A 38 3.72 4.47 -0.31
CA GLN A 38 4.77 5.44 -0.60
C GLN A 38 6.06 5.10 0.13
N ARG A 39 7.19 5.42 -0.50
CA ARG A 39 8.51 5.39 0.12
C ARG A 39 9.29 6.62 -0.32
N ALA A 40 9.93 7.30 0.63
CA ALA A 40 10.88 8.35 0.34
C ALA A 40 12.24 7.74 -0.10
N ASP A 41 12.97 8.46 -0.94
CA ASP A 41 14.29 8.06 -1.42
C ASP A 41 15.37 8.19 -0.33
N GLU A 42 15.23 9.21 0.53
CA GLU A 42 16.12 9.50 1.64
C GLU A 42 15.32 9.86 2.90
N TYR A 43 15.88 9.55 4.07
CA TYR A 43 15.31 9.87 5.37
C TYR A 43 16.33 10.68 6.18
N ASP A 44 15.87 11.77 6.80
CA ASP A 44 16.71 12.54 7.70
C ASP A 44 16.63 12.04 9.16
N GLU A 45 17.38 12.66 10.07
CA GLU A 45 17.38 12.27 11.48
C GLU A 45 16.02 12.48 12.16
N GLN A 46 15.22 13.45 11.69
CA GLN A 46 13.89 13.73 12.20
C GLN A 46 12.91 12.65 11.74
N ASP A 47 12.98 12.21 10.49
CA ASP A 47 12.13 11.13 9.96
C ASP A 47 12.30 9.86 10.79
N VAL A 48 13.55 9.45 11.03
CA VAL A 48 13.87 8.28 11.86
C VAL A 48 13.38 8.47 13.29
N ALA A 49 13.56 9.65 13.88
CA ALA A 49 13.09 9.93 15.23
C ALA A 49 11.56 9.91 15.37
N MET A 50 10.84 10.15 14.28
CA MET A 50 9.39 10.12 14.20
C MET A 50 8.83 8.78 13.68
N GLY A 51 9.68 7.81 13.34
CA GLY A 51 9.27 6.52 12.76
C GLY A 51 8.72 6.66 11.33
N MET A 52 9.09 7.73 10.64
CA MET A 52 8.70 8.01 9.25
C MET A 52 9.69 7.43 8.23
N ASP A 53 10.71 6.71 8.71
CA ASP A 53 11.69 5.96 7.91
C ASP A 53 11.17 4.58 7.45
N GLU A 54 9.88 4.34 7.61
CA GLU A 54 9.18 3.14 7.12
C GLU A 54 8.28 3.44 5.91
N PRO A 55 7.93 2.42 5.09
CA PRO A 55 6.96 2.59 4.02
C PRO A 55 5.62 3.13 4.55
N TYR A 56 5.08 4.12 3.86
CA TYR A 56 3.78 4.72 4.16
C TYR A 56 2.66 3.97 3.45
N ILE A 57 1.52 3.85 4.12
CA ILE A 57 0.29 3.25 3.61
C ILE A 57 -0.90 4.15 3.90
N GLU A 58 -1.80 4.28 2.93
CA GLU A 58 -3.07 5.00 3.06
C GLU A 58 -4.21 4.24 2.39
N TYR A 59 -5.32 4.06 3.10
CA TYR A 59 -6.49 3.31 2.64
C TYR A 59 -7.76 4.16 2.68
N GLY A 60 -8.32 4.49 1.51
CA GLY A 60 -9.59 5.21 1.39
C GLY A 60 -9.57 6.65 1.92
N GLY A 61 -8.39 7.21 2.20
CA GLY A 61 -8.20 8.57 2.71
C GLY A 61 -7.30 8.63 3.94
N GLN A 62 -6.94 9.85 4.36
CA GLN A 62 -6.01 10.10 5.46
C GLN A 62 -6.50 9.67 6.85
N GLU A 63 -7.76 9.23 6.99
CA GLU A 63 -8.26 8.65 8.24
C GLU A 63 -7.60 7.30 8.55
N PHE A 64 -7.16 6.58 7.50
CA PHE A 64 -6.48 5.29 7.61
C PHE A 64 -5.12 5.37 6.92
N ALA A 65 -4.23 6.15 7.53
CA ALA A 65 -2.89 6.46 7.02
C ALA A 65 -1.84 6.24 8.11
N TRP A 66 -0.77 5.52 7.77
CA TRP A 66 0.29 5.17 8.70
C TRP A 66 1.66 5.09 8.00
N TYR A 67 2.71 5.47 8.72
CA TYR A 67 4.07 5.05 8.41
C TYR A 67 4.34 3.73 9.13
N GLY A 68 4.73 2.68 8.40
CA GLY A 68 4.89 1.36 8.97
C GLY A 68 3.56 0.66 9.29
N HIS A 69 3.49 -0.01 10.45
CA HIS A 69 2.33 -0.77 10.95
C HIS A 69 1.88 -1.96 10.08
N MET A 70 2.67 -2.35 9.08
CA MET A 70 2.39 -3.50 8.22
C MET A 70 3.14 -4.74 8.74
N HIS A 71 2.42 -5.80 9.08
CA HIS A 71 3.00 -7.09 9.48
C HIS A 71 3.21 -8.04 8.31
N ALA A 72 2.42 -7.91 7.25
CA ALA A 72 2.59 -8.71 6.04
C ALA A 72 2.04 -7.94 4.83
N VAL A 73 2.81 -7.94 3.75
CA VAL A 73 2.39 -7.42 2.45
C VAL A 73 2.65 -8.51 1.43
N ILE A 74 1.59 -9.10 0.88
CA ILE A 74 1.68 -10.26 0.00
C ILE A 74 1.09 -9.90 -1.37
N LEU A 75 1.97 -9.82 -2.36
CA LEU A 75 1.57 -9.65 -3.75
C LEU A 75 1.29 -11.02 -4.38
N HIS A 76 0.06 -11.24 -4.79
CA HIS A 76 -0.37 -12.37 -5.62
C HIS A 76 -0.62 -11.90 -7.07
N PRO A 77 -0.84 -12.82 -8.04
CA PRO A 77 -1.10 -12.44 -9.43
C PRO A 77 -2.35 -11.57 -9.65
N ASN A 78 -3.33 -11.63 -8.75
CA ASN A 78 -4.63 -10.96 -8.89
C ASN A 78 -5.09 -10.21 -7.62
N ARG A 79 -4.24 -10.14 -6.60
CA ARG A 79 -4.54 -9.41 -5.36
C ARG A 79 -3.27 -8.94 -4.67
N LEU A 80 -3.41 -7.86 -3.92
CA LEU A 80 -2.46 -7.43 -2.91
C LEU A 80 -3.16 -7.54 -1.56
N SER A 81 -2.56 -8.31 -0.64
CA SER A 81 -3.06 -8.51 0.71
C SER A 81 -2.12 -7.81 1.68
N VAL A 82 -2.65 -6.95 2.53
CA VAL A 82 -1.91 -6.26 3.59
C VAL A 82 -2.52 -6.64 4.93
N GLN A 83 -1.70 -7.07 5.87
CA GLN A 83 -2.07 -7.25 7.27
C GLN A 83 -1.46 -6.12 8.08
N MET A 84 -2.33 -5.29 8.65
CA MET A 84 -1.94 -4.26 9.60
C MET A 84 -1.70 -4.87 10.99
N ASP A 85 -0.94 -4.17 11.83
CA ASP A 85 -0.77 -4.52 13.23
C ASP A 85 -2.04 -4.27 14.07
N ALA A 86 -1.97 -4.60 15.36
CA ALA A 86 -3.12 -4.48 16.26
C ALA A 86 -3.56 -3.02 16.49
N GLU A 87 -2.64 -2.07 16.43
CA GLU A 87 -2.95 -0.66 16.67
C GLU A 87 -3.73 -0.08 15.48
N ALA A 88 -3.23 -0.28 14.26
CA ALA A 88 -3.93 0.12 13.05
C ALA A 88 -5.24 -0.64 12.87
N ALA A 89 -5.29 -1.94 13.17
CA ALA A 89 -6.52 -2.73 13.14
C ALA A 89 -7.62 -2.17 14.07
N MET A 90 -7.24 -1.75 15.28
CA MET A 90 -8.17 -1.10 16.22
C MET A 90 -8.70 0.23 15.69
N GLN A 91 -7.86 1.03 15.02
CA GLN A 91 -8.30 2.30 14.40
C GLN A 91 -9.26 2.05 13.23
N MET A 92 -9.03 0.98 12.45
CA MET A 92 -9.92 0.55 11.37
C MET A 92 -11.25 -0.05 11.85
N ASP A 93 -11.40 -0.33 13.15
CA ASP A 93 -12.54 -1.06 13.73
C ASP A 93 -12.78 -2.43 13.05
N ASP A 94 -11.69 -3.14 12.70
CA ASP A 94 -11.73 -4.45 12.04
C ASP A 94 -10.49 -5.32 12.38
N ASP A 95 -10.29 -6.42 11.65
CA ASP A 95 -9.13 -7.32 11.78
C ASP A 95 -7.81 -6.79 11.16
N GLY A 96 -7.82 -5.57 10.63
CA GLY A 96 -6.66 -4.93 10.00
C GLY A 96 -6.23 -5.56 8.68
N GLN A 97 -7.04 -6.46 8.10
CA GLN A 97 -6.76 -7.03 6.79
C GLN A 97 -7.30 -6.13 5.68
N ILE A 98 -6.43 -5.75 4.74
CA ILE A 98 -6.79 -5.02 3.51
C ILE A 98 -6.53 -5.92 2.31
N ASP A 99 -7.58 -6.27 1.58
CA ASP A 99 -7.48 -7.05 0.34
C ASP A 99 -7.87 -6.23 -0.89
N VAL A 100 -6.89 -5.91 -1.72
CA VAL A 100 -7.09 -5.21 -2.99
C VAL A 100 -7.00 -6.21 -4.14
N ARG A 101 -8.13 -6.51 -4.78
CA ARG A 101 -8.18 -7.37 -5.97
C ARG A 101 -7.97 -6.55 -7.23
N PHE A 102 -7.35 -7.13 -8.24
CA PHE A 102 -7.18 -6.49 -9.54
C PHE A 102 -7.08 -7.52 -10.67
N ASN A 103 -7.32 -7.05 -11.88
CA ASN A 103 -7.09 -7.81 -13.10
C ASN A 103 -6.24 -6.96 -14.06
N LEU A 104 -4.93 -6.92 -13.79
CA LEU A 104 -3.98 -6.12 -14.53
C LEU A 104 -3.44 -6.89 -15.75
N THR A 105 -3.07 -6.16 -16.81
CA THR A 105 -2.30 -6.76 -17.90
C THR A 105 -0.92 -7.18 -17.39
N PRO A 106 -0.21 -8.12 -18.03
CA PRO A 106 1.13 -8.53 -17.62
C PRO A 106 2.11 -7.35 -17.48
N GLU A 107 2.03 -6.36 -18.35
CA GLU A 107 2.88 -5.16 -18.30
C GLU A 107 2.58 -4.31 -17.06
N ARG A 108 1.29 -4.09 -16.77
CA ARG A 108 0.84 -3.34 -15.59
C ARG A 108 1.15 -4.09 -14.29
N TYR A 109 1.01 -5.41 -14.29
CA TYR A 109 1.39 -6.23 -13.14
C TYR A 109 2.90 -6.17 -12.88
N ALA A 110 3.72 -6.26 -13.92
CA ALA A 110 5.18 -6.10 -13.79
C ALA A 110 5.57 -4.71 -13.27
N GLN A 111 4.85 -3.66 -13.70
CA GLN A 111 5.02 -2.30 -13.16
C GLN A 111 4.70 -2.25 -11.66
N LEU A 112 3.57 -2.81 -11.22
CA LEU A 112 3.21 -2.90 -9.80
C LEU A 112 4.25 -3.69 -9.00
N GLN A 113 4.66 -4.86 -9.51
CA GLN A 113 5.66 -5.71 -8.86
C GLN A 113 6.99 -4.99 -8.66
N GLN A 114 7.47 -4.26 -9.67
CA GLN A 114 8.70 -3.48 -9.56
C GLN A 114 8.55 -2.35 -8.53
N ALA A 115 7.43 -1.63 -8.55
CA ALA A 115 7.19 -0.54 -7.61
C ALA A 115 7.16 -1.04 -6.16
N LEU A 116 6.43 -2.14 -5.89
CA LEU A 116 6.36 -2.72 -4.55
C LEU A 116 7.70 -3.26 -4.06
N ARG A 117 8.50 -3.88 -4.94
CA ARG A 117 9.88 -4.28 -4.58
C ARG A 117 10.73 -3.11 -4.12
N THR A 118 10.61 -1.97 -4.79
CA THR A 118 11.32 -0.74 -4.39
C THR A 118 10.76 -0.19 -3.08
N THR A 119 9.44 -0.03 -2.97
CA THR A 119 8.78 0.46 -1.76
C THR A 119 9.17 -0.36 -0.53
N PHE A 120 9.22 -1.69 -0.64
CA PHE A 120 9.52 -2.58 0.49
C PHE A 120 10.94 -3.15 0.48
N GLU A 121 11.90 -2.51 -0.19
CA GLU A 121 13.29 -2.94 -0.17
C GLU A 121 13.82 -2.93 1.28
N GLY A 122 14.27 -4.09 1.76
CA GLY A 122 14.75 -4.28 3.13
C GLY A 122 13.69 -4.75 4.14
N CYS A 123 12.41 -4.77 3.77
CA CYS A 123 11.32 -5.22 4.63
C CYS A 123 11.12 -6.74 4.52
N ASP A 124 11.21 -7.46 5.64
CA ASP A 124 11.06 -8.92 5.69
C ASP A 124 9.58 -9.41 5.63
N TYR A 125 8.66 -8.47 5.83
CA TYR A 125 7.21 -8.67 5.74
C TYR A 125 6.64 -8.56 4.32
N TYR A 126 7.43 -8.10 3.33
CA TYR A 126 7.01 -8.10 1.93
C TYR A 126 7.34 -9.41 1.22
N ARG A 127 6.35 -10.01 0.55
CA ARG A 127 6.50 -11.27 -0.17
C ARG A 127 5.68 -11.27 -1.46
N GLU A 128 6.16 -12.06 -2.42
CA GLU A 128 5.47 -12.31 -3.66
C GLU A 128 5.11 -13.79 -3.77
N GLU A 129 3.84 -14.07 -4.05
CA GLU A 129 3.34 -15.42 -4.28
C GLU A 129 2.97 -15.61 -5.76
N ARG A 130 3.16 -16.84 -6.24
CA ARG A 130 2.92 -17.22 -7.64
C ARG A 130 1.54 -17.83 -7.84
#